data_AF-A0A3T0RNW2-F1
#
_entry.id   AF-A0A3T0RNW2-F1
#
_cell.length_a   1.000
_cell.length_b   1.000
_cell.length_c   1.000
_cell.angle_alpha   90.00
_cell.angle_beta   90.00
_cell.angle_gamma   90.00
#
_symmetry.space_group_name_H-M   'P 1'
#
loop_
_entity.id
_entity.type
_entity.pdbx_description
1 polymer ?
#
loop_
_entity_poly.entity_id
_entity_poly.type
_entity_poly.pdbx_seq_one_letter_code
_entity_poly.pdbx_strand_id
1 'polypeptide(L)'
;MDVAHLKKLAYEKMIANLDDMLKNYRQLLDLVRKEKDLLITSNLELLNENNNSKEQAIIKIKALDAIRITYASELAHFVQADTAQPRLLEIAQKIGGAEGEKLRTMHAALEMVIKRLSEINKGNVQFAESALKSVNSALDNFKDALTGPQKTYQQKGKYKQASNSGNLVKREA
;
A
#
# COMPACT_ATOMS: atom_id res chain seq x y z
N MET A 1 -23.90 0.19 -41.48
CA MET A 1 -24.05 0.35 -40.03
C MET A 1 -24.42 1.79 -39.75
N ASP A 2 -25.48 2.02 -38.97
CA ASP A 2 -25.93 3.35 -38.59
C ASP A 2 -25.00 3.98 -37.53
N VAL A 3 -24.79 5.30 -37.59
CA VAL A 3 -23.96 6.08 -36.66
C VAL A 3 -24.45 5.92 -35.21
N ALA A 4 -25.77 5.83 -35.01
CA ALA A 4 -26.35 5.58 -33.70
C ALA A 4 -25.91 4.23 -33.10
N HIS A 5 -25.80 3.20 -33.94
CA HIS A 5 -25.34 1.87 -33.53
C HIS A 5 -23.85 1.88 -33.16
N LEU A 6 -23.01 2.59 -33.93
CA LEU A 6 -21.59 2.71 -33.64
C LEU A 6 -21.32 3.48 -32.33
N LYS A 7 -22.06 4.57 -32.08
CA LYS A 7 -22.00 5.29 -30.80
C LYS A 7 -22.34 4.38 -29.62
N LYS A 8 -23.40 3.58 -29.75
CA LYS A 8 -23.82 2.64 -28.70
C LYS A 8 -22.73 1.60 -28.41
N LEU A 9 -22.10 1.05 -29.44
CA LEU A 9 -20.99 0.10 -29.28
C LEU A 9 -19.78 0.74 -28.58
N ALA A 10 -19.42 1.98 -28.96
CA ALA A 10 -18.34 2.73 -28.32
C ALA A 10 -18.63 2.98 -26.82
N TYR A 11 -19.89 3.32 -26.51
CA TYR A 11 -20.35 3.48 -25.13
C TYR A 11 -20.24 2.18 -24.32
N GLU A 12 -20.71 1.06 -24.87
CA GLU A 12 -20.67 -0.25 -24.20
C GLU A 12 -19.22 -0.70 -23.93
N LYS A 13 -18.31 -0.52 -24.89
CA LYS A 13 -16.87 -0.77 -24.71
C LYS A 13 -16.28 0.07 -23.58
N MET A 14 -16.61 1.36 -23.54
CA MET A 14 -16.12 2.27 -22.51
C MET A 14 -16.61 1.84 -21.12
N ILE A 15 -17.90 1.51 -20.99
CA ILE A 15 -18.47 1.04 -19.72
C ILE A 15 -17.82 -0.26 -19.26
N ALA A 16 -17.64 -1.23 -20.16
CA ALA A 16 -17.00 -2.50 -19.83
C ALA A 16 -15.56 -2.27 -19.33
N ASN A 17 -14.79 -1.42 -20.01
CA ASN A 17 -13.43 -1.07 -19.59
C ASN A 17 -13.41 -0.40 -18.21
N LEU A 18 -14.31 0.55 -17.94
CA LEU A 18 -14.39 1.21 -16.63
C LEU A 18 -14.78 0.23 -15.50
N ASP A 19 -15.67 -0.73 -15.78
CA ASP A 19 -16.06 -1.77 -14.82
C ASP A 19 -14.90 -2.70 -14.49
N ASP A 20 -14.14 -3.10 -15.52
CA ASP A 20 -12.93 -3.90 -15.33
C ASP A 20 -11.85 -3.11 -14.57
N MET A 21 -11.65 -1.83 -14.86
CA MET A 21 -10.77 -0.97 -14.06
C MET A 21 -11.20 -0.96 -12.60
N LEU A 22 -12.49 -0.75 -12.32
CA LEU A 22 -13.02 -0.69 -10.96
C LEU A 22 -12.79 -2.01 -10.20
N LYS A 23 -13.01 -3.17 -10.85
CA LYS A 23 -12.72 -4.49 -10.26
C LYS A 23 -11.24 -4.64 -9.89
N ASN A 24 -10.32 -4.26 -10.79
CA ASN A 24 -8.89 -4.38 -10.53
C ASN A 24 -8.41 -3.39 -9.45
N TYR A 25 -8.95 -2.17 -9.41
CA TYR A 25 -8.68 -1.23 -8.33
C TYR A 25 -9.19 -1.72 -6.97
N ARG A 26 -10.37 -2.37 -6.92
CA ARG A 26 -10.87 -3.00 -5.68
C ARG A 26 -10.00 -4.17 -5.24
N GLN A 27 -9.59 -5.03 -6.18
CA GLN A 27 -8.65 -6.12 -5.89
C GLN A 27 -7.32 -5.57 -5.33
N LEU A 28 -6.78 -4.52 -5.94
CA LEU A 28 -5.55 -3.87 -5.45
C LEU A 28 -5.75 -3.27 -4.06
N LEU A 29 -6.91 -2.67 -3.78
CA LEU A 29 -7.25 -2.16 -2.46
C LEU A 29 -7.25 -3.28 -1.39
N ASP A 30 -7.78 -4.46 -1.72
CA ASP A 30 -7.79 -5.59 -0.80
C ASP A 30 -6.38 -6.16 -0.56
N LEU A 31 -5.53 -6.20 -1.60
CA LEU A 31 -4.11 -6.59 -1.46
C LEU A 31 -3.31 -5.63 -0.58
N VAL A 32 -3.55 -4.32 -0.72
CA VAL A 32 -2.91 -3.28 0.10
C VAL A 32 -3.43 -3.30 1.54
N ARG A 33 -4.69 -3.66 1.77
CA ARG A 33 -5.21 -3.92 3.13
C ARG A 33 -4.55 -5.14 3.76
N LYS A 34 -4.49 -6.26 3.03
CA LYS A 34 -3.86 -7.50 3.49
C LYS A 34 -2.38 -7.31 3.82
N GLU A 35 -1.67 -6.45 3.07
CA GLU A 35 -0.29 -6.11 3.33
C GLU A 35 -0.06 -5.60 4.76
N LYS A 36 -0.96 -4.76 5.28
CA LYS A 36 -0.88 -4.26 6.65
C LYS A 36 -0.83 -5.40 7.66
N ASP A 37 -1.71 -6.38 7.52
CA ASP A 37 -1.78 -7.54 8.42
C ASP A 37 -0.54 -8.44 8.28
N LEU A 38 -0.04 -8.61 7.05
CA LEU A 38 1.18 -9.36 6.77
C LEU A 38 2.44 -8.70 7.36
N LEU A 39 2.52 -7.36 7.32
CA LEU A 39 3.60 -6.60 7.95
C LEU A 39 3.59 -6.75 9.48
N ILE A 40 2.40 -6.82 10.10
CA ILE A 40 2.27 -7.02 11.56
C ILE A 40 2.70 -8.44 11.97
N THR A 41 2.34 -9.44 11.16
CA THR A 41 2.66 -10.86 11.43
C THR A 41 4.09 -11.24 11.05
N SER A 42 4.83 -10.36 10.37
CA SER A 42 6.23 -10.58 9.92
C SER A 42 6.43 -11.84 9.06
N ASN A 43 5.41 -12.28 8.32
CA ASN A 43 5.52 -13.41 7.41
C ASN A 43 6.08 -12.97 6.05
N LEU A 44 7.39 -13.14 5.85
CA LEU A 44 8.10 -12.70 4.64
C LEU A 44 7.63 -13.41 3.35
N GLU A 45 7.28 -14.69 3.43
CA GLU A 45 6.86 -15.47 2.27
C GLU A 45 5.51 -14.97 1.74
N LEU A 46 4.51 -14.86 2.63
CA LEU A 46 3.19 -14.32 2.28
C LEU A 46 3.26 -12.84 1.85
N LEU A 47 4.17 -12.07 2.44
CA LEU A 47 4.40 -10.68 2.04
C LEU A 47 4.94 -10.59 0.60
N ASN A 48 5.86 -11.49 0.23
CA ASN A 48 6.41 -11.55 -1.12
C ASN A 48 5.35 -11.97 -2.14
N GLU A 49 4.53 -12.98 -1.83
CA GLU A 49 3.39 -13.37 -2.68
C GLU A 49 2.37 -12.22 -2.86
N ASN A 50 2.10 -11.47 -1.78
CA ASN A 50 1.22 -10.32 -1.83
C ASN A 50 1.81 -9.20 -2.71
N ASN A 51 3.13 -8.97 -2.65
CA ASN A 51 3.82 -8.02 -3.53
C ASN A 51 3.74 -8.43 -5.00
N ASN A 52 3.99 -9.70 -5.32
CA ASN A 52 3.84 -10.22 -6.68
C ASN A 52 2.40 -10.01 -7.19
N SER A 53 1.40 -10.29 -6.35
CA SER A 53 -0.02 -10.08 -6.69
C SER A 53 -0.34 -8.60 -6.95
N LYS A 54 0.22 -7.68 -6.16
CA LYS A 54 0.08 -6.23 -6.37
C LYS A 54 0.70 -5.79 -7.69
N GLU A 55 1.89 -6.29 -8.01
CA GLU A 55 2.57 -5.95 -9.26
C GLU A 55 1.75 -6.38 -10.49
N GLN A 56 1.21 -7.60 -10.47
CA GLN A 56 0.32 -8.07 -11.54
C GLN A 56 -0.95 -7.22 -11.68
N ALA A 57 -1.57 -6.84 -10.55
CA ALA A 57 -2.73 -5.96 -10.55
C ALA A 57 -2.39 -4.57 -11.15
N ILE A 58 -1.23 -4.01 -10.81
CA ILE A 58 -0.76 -2.72 -11.33
C ILE A 58 -0.51 -2.80 -12.84
N ILE A 59 0.14 -3.85 -13.33
CA ILE A 59 0.37 -4.07 -14.77
C ILE A 59 -0.97 -4.09 -15.52
N LYS A 60 -1.94 -4.83 -15.00
CA LYS A 60 -3.28 -4.93 -15.60
C LYS A 60 -4.03 -3.61 -15.58
N ILE A 61 -3.95 -2.84 -14.49
CA ILE A 61 -4.54 -1.49 -14.40
C ILE A 61 -3.94 -0.56 -15.46
N LYS A 62 -2.61 -0.58 -15.64
CA LYS A 62 -1.93 0.24 -16.67
C LYS A 62 -2.39 -0.13 -18.09
N ALA A 63 -2.54 -1.42 -18.38
CA ALA A 63 -3.05 -1.87 -19.67
C ALA A 63 -4.50 -1.42 -19.91
N LEU A 64 -5.36 -1.54 -18.89
CA LEU A 64 -6.74 -1.07 -18.96
C LEU A 64 -6.83 0.44 -19.14
N ASP A 65 -5.94 1.22 -18.52
CA ASP A 65 -5.90 2.68 -18.64
C ASP A 65 -5.47 3.13 -20.05
N ALA A 66 -4.53 2.43 -20.67
CA ALA A 66 -4.17 2.67 -22.07
C ALA A 66 -5.38 2.43 -23.00
N ILE A 67 -6.13 1.35 -22.77
CA ILE A 67 -7.35 1.04 -23.52
C ILE A 67 -8.44 2.10 -23.25
N ARG A 68 -8.56 2.56 -22.00
CA ARG A 68 -9.50 3.62 -21.59
C ARG A 68 -9.31 4.89 -22.42
N ILE A 69 -8.06 5.30 -22.67
CA ILE A 69 -7.76 6.48 -23.48
C ILE A 69 -8.28 6.31 -24.91
N THR A 70 -8.04 5.14 -25.52
CA THR A 70 -8.52 4.81 -26.86
C THR A 70 -10.05 4.84 -26.94
N TYR A 71 -10.74 4.18 -26.00
CA TYR A 71 -12.21 4.15 -25.98
C TYR A 71 -12.82 5.51 -25.65
N ALA A 72 -12.19 6.30 -24.77
CA ALA A 72 -12.63 7.65 -24.47
C ALA A 72 -12.51 8.57 -25.69
N SER A 73 -11.44 8.44 -26.48
CA SER A 73 -11.27 9.19 -27.73
C SER A 73 -12.29 8.79 -28.80
N GLU A 74 -12.54 7.47 -28.96
CA GLU A 74 -13.58 6.94 -29.85
C GLU A 74 -14.98 7.48 -29.46
N LEU A 75 -15.31 7.44 -28.17
CA LEU A 75 -16.58 7.95 -27.66
C LEU A 75 -16.68 9.48 -27.77
N ALA A 76 -15.60 10.21 -27.50
CA ALA A 76 -15.52 11.66 -27.62
C ALA A 76 -15.82 12.12 -29.06
N HIS A 77 -15.34 11.37 -30.06
CA HIS A 77 -15.61 11.65 -31.48
C HIS A 77 -17.12 11.65 -31.78
N PHE A 78 -17.87 10.66 -31.28
CA PHE A 78 -19.31 10.56 -31.52
C PHE A 78 -20.14 11.63 -30.79
N VAL A 79 -19.61 12.24 -29.73
CA VAL A 79 -20.33 13.24 -28.91
C VAL A 79 -19.81 14.65 -29.13
N GLN A 80 -18.89 14.83 -30.09
CA GLN A 80 -18.25 16.11 -30.40
C GLN A 80 -17.60 16.75 -29.17
N ALA A 81 -16.92 15.93 -28.36
CA ALA A 81 -16.05 16.37 -27.27
C ALA A 81 -14.58 16.38 -27.74
N ASP A 82 -13.68 16.88 -26.89
CA ASP A 82 -12.24 16.84 -27.18
C ASP A 82 -11.74 15.38 -27.31
N THR A 83 -11.22 15.04 -28.49
CA THR A 83 -10.67 13.70 -28.79
C THR A 83 -9.18 13.59 -28.48
N ALA A 84 -8.47 14.72 -28.38
CA ALA A 84 -7.04 14.79 -28.08
C ALA A 84 -6.79 14.65 -26.57
N GLN A 85 -7.65 15.25 -25.75
CA GLN A 85 -7.64 15.12 -24.29
C GLN A 85 -9.03 14.74 -23.76
N PRO A 86 -9.51 13.50 -24.02
CA PRO A 86 -10.86 13.12 -23.69
C PRO A 86 -11.10 13.07 -22.17
N ARG A 87 -11.94 13.98 -21.67
CA ARG A 87 -12.34 14.02 -20.26
C ARG A 87 -13.65 13.27 -20.06
N LEU A 88 -13.64 12.27 -19.17
CA LEU A 88 -14.81 11.43 -18.92
C LEU A 88 -16.06 12.22 -18.49
N LEU A 89 -15.89 13.23 -17.65
CA LEU A 89 -17.00 14.07 -17.18
C LEU A 89 -17.59 14.96 -18.28
N GLU A 90 -16.76 15.41 -19.22
CA GLU A 90 -17.21 16.18 -20.38
C GLU A 90 -18.00 15.30 -21.34
N ILE A 91 -17.50 14.09 -21.62
CA ILE A 91 -18.20 13.08 -22.42
C ILE A 91 -19.55 12.75 -21.77
N ALA A 92 -19.58 12.53 -20.45
CA ALA A 92 -20.81 12.26 -19.71
C ALA A 92 -21.82 13.42 -19.79
N GLN A 93 -21.34 14.67 -19.73
CA GLN A 93 -22.18 15.85 -19.90
C GLN A 93 -22.78 15.95 -21.30
N LYS A 94 -21.99 15.68 -22.35
CA LYS A 94 -22.43 15.72 -23.76
C LYS A 94 -23.42 14.60 -24.11
N ILE A 95 -23.22 13.40 -23.54
CA ILE A 95 -24.14 12.28 -23.72
C ILE A 95 -25.48 12.55 -23.03
N GLY A 96 -25.44 13.05 -21.78
CA GLY A 96 -26.63 13.31 -20.98
C GLY A 96 -27.44 12.04 -20.65
N GLY A 97 -28.64 12.24 -20.09
CA GLY A 97 -29.56 11.15 -19.78
C GLY A 97 -28.98 10.07 -18.85
N ALA A 98 -29.53 8.86 -18.96
CA ALA A 98 -29.11 7.71 -18.15
C ALA A 98 -27.68 7.25 -18.46
N GLU A 99 -27.24 7.35 -19.72
CA GLU A 99 -25.91 6.94 -20.14
C GLU A 99 -24.82 7.83 -19.54
N GLY A 100 -25.03 9.15 -19.56
CA GLY A 100 -24.14 10.12 -18.92
C GLY A 100 -24.11 9.96 -17.40
N GLU A 101 -25.24 9.70 -16.77
CA GLU A 101 -25.30 9.48 -15.32
C GLU A 101 -24.53 8.24 -14.88
N LYS A 102 -24.60 7.16 -15.67
CA LYS A 102 -23.81 5.95 -15.44
C LYS A 102 -22.31 6.24 -15.52
N LEU A 103 -21.84 7.05 -16.48
CA LEU A 103 -20.43 7.43 -16.58
C LEU A 103 -19.96 8.26 -15.37
N ARG A 104 -20.80 9.19 -14.87
CA ARG A 104 -20.50 9.95 -13.63
C ARG A 104 -20.40 9.03 -12.41
N THR A 105 -21.34 8.08 -12.29
CA THR A 105 -21.34 7.10 -11.20
C THR A 105 -20.06 6.25 -11.23
N MET A 106 -19.65 5.79 -12.40
CA MET A 106 -18.39 5.04 -12.56
C MET A 106 -17.16 5.89 -12.22
N HIS A 107 -17.14 7.15 -12.62
CA HIS A 107 -16.07 8.09 -12.26
C HIS A 107 -15.96 8.25 -10.74
N ALA A 108 -17.07 8.55 -10.06
CA ALA A 108 -17.11 8.71 -8.61
C ALA A 108 -16.67 7.43 -7.88
N ALA A 109 -17.09 6.26 -8.35
CA ALA A 109 -16.67 4.98 -7.77
C ALA A 109 -15.17 4.74 -7.91
N LEU A 110 -14.59 5.01 -9.08
CA LEU A 110 -13.14 4.92 -9.31
C LEU A 110 -12.37 5.91 -8.44
N GLU A 111 -12.80 7.16 -8.38
CA GLU A 111 -12.18 8.21 -7.57
C GLU A 111 -12.15 7.82 -6.08
N MET A 112 -13.28 7.33 -5.55
CA MET A 112 -13.37 6.86 -4.18
C MET A 112 -12.38 5.73 -3.87
N VAL A 113 -12.27 4.72 -4.75
CA VAL A 113 -11.35 3.59 -4.55
C VAL A 113 -9.89 4.05 -4.65
N ILE A 114 -9.55 4.89 -5.63
CA ILE A 114 -8.19 5.43 -5.81
C ILE A 114 -7.77 6.27 -4.60
N LYS A 115 -8.66 7.15 -4.12
CA LYS A 115 -8.40 7.96 -2.93
C LYS A 115 -8.12 7.06 -1.72
N ARG A 116 -8.94 6.04 -1.51
CA ARG A 116 -8.76 5.10 -0.40
C ARG A 116 -7.47 4.30 -0.52
N LEU A 117 -7.11 3.87 -1.73
CA LEU A 117 -5.86 3.17 -2.00
C LEU A 117 -4.65 4.05 -1.65
N SER A 118 -4.68 5.32 -2.06
CA SER A 118 -3.62 6.29 -1.74
C SER A 118 -3.46 6.50 -0.23
N GLU A 119 -4.56 6.61 0.50
CA GLU A 119 -4.56 6.73 1.97
C GLU A 119 -3.92 5.52 2.65
N ILE A 120 -4.33 4.30 2.30
CA ILE A 120 -3.80 3.08 2.93
C ILE A 120 -2.33 2.86 2.55
N ASN A 121 -1.97 3.11 1.29
CA ASN A 121 -0.59 2.95 0.84
C ASN A 121 0.37 3.90 1.59
N LYS A 122 -0.04 5.15 1.85
CA LYS A 122 0.74 6.07 2.70
C LYS A 122 0.94 5.51 4.12
N GLY A 123 -0.08 4.90 4.70
CA GLY A 123 0.02 4.23 6.00
C GLY A 123 0.98 3.02 5.97
N ASN A 124 0.90 2.18 4.93
CA ASN A 124 1.78 1.02 4.79
C ASN A 124 3.25 1.42 4.65
N VAL A 125 3.54 2.51 3.94
CA VAL A 125 4.91 3.07 3.85
C VAL A 125 5.42 3.45 5.25
N GLN A 126 4.61 4.13 6.06
CA GLN A 126 4.99 4.49 7.43
C GLN A 126 5.24 3.26 8.32
N PHE A 127 4.44 2.20 8.19
CA PHE A 127 4.65 0.95 8.92
C PHE A 127 5.94 0.26 8.49
N ALA A 128 6.22 0.17 7.18
CA ALA A 128 7.44 -0.42 6.66
C ALA A 128 8.69 0.35 7.12
N GLU A 129 8.67 1.68 7.06
CA GLU A 129 9.75 2.53 7.57
C GLU A 129 9.99 2.32 9.08
N SER A 130 8.91 2.23 9.86
CA SER A 130 8.98 1.99 11.31
C SER A 130 9.53 0.61 11.65
N ALA A 131 9.14 -0.42 10.88
CA ALA A 131 9.66 -1.78 11.01
C ALA A 131 11.16 -1.82 10.69
N LEU A 132 11.59 -1.19 9.59
CA LEU A 132 13.01 -1.09 9.23
C LEU A 132 13.82 -0.33 10.27
N LYS A 133 13.30 0.78 10.80
CA LYS A 133 13.96 1.52 11.90
C LYS A 133 14.13 0.64 13.14
N SER A 134 13.09 -0.11 13.51
CA SER A 134 13.14 -1.02 14.66
C SER A 134 14.13 -2.15 14.46
N VAL A 135 14.19 -2.75 13.26
CA VAL A 135 15.18 -3.78 12.91
C VAL A 135 16.60 -3.20 12.93
N ASN A 136 16.83 -2.03 12.34
CA ASN A 136 18.15 -1.39 12.35
C ASN A 136 18.60 -1.04 13.77
N SER A 137 17.71 -0.48 14.60
CA SER A 137 18.02 -0.24 16.02
C SER A 137 18.26 -1.53 16.80
N ALA A 138 17.53 -2.60 16.52
CA ALA A 138 17.78 -3.91 17.12
C ALA A 138 19.13 -4.49 16.66
N LEU A 139 19.51 -4.33 15.39
CA LEU A 139 20.81 -4.72 14.85
C LEU A 139 21.96 -3.88 15.40
N ASP A 140 21.78 -2.57 15.57
CA ASP A 140 22.76 -1.67 16.19
C ASP A 140 22.97 -2.04 17.66
N ASN A 141 21.88 -2.26 18.41
CA ASN A 141 21.96 -2.75 19.80
C ASN A 141 22.63 -4.12 19.89
N PHE A 142 22.36 -5.02 18.94
CA PHE A 142 22.99 -6.34 18.89
C PHE A 142 24.48 -6.24 18.56
N LYS A 143 24.85 -5.37 17.62
CA LYS A 143 26.23 -5.07 17.27
C LYS A 143 26.95 -4.46 18.48
N ASP A 144 26.38 -3.47 19.15
CA ASP A 144 26.92 -2.88 20.37
C ASP A 144 27.04 -3.90 21.52
N ALA A 145 26.14 -4.88 21.61
CA ALA A 145 26.26 -5.98 22.56
C ALA A 145 27.41 -6.94 22.23
N LEU A 146 27.75 -7.12 20.94
CA LEU A 146 28.84 -7.99 20.48
C LEU A 146 30.20 -7.29 20.37
N THR A 147 30.22 -6.01 20.00
CA THR A 147 31.43 -5.17 19.85
C THR A 147 31.69 -4.28 21.06
N GLY A 148 30.71 -4.14 21.96
CA GLY A 148 30.93 -3.58 23.28
C GLY A 148 31.97 -4.41 24.01
N PRO A 149 32.86 -3.78 24.80
CA PRO A 149 33.94 -4.50 25.47
C PRO A 149 33.34 -5.64 26.28
N GLN A 150 33.70 -6.87 25.93
CA GLN A 150 33.45 -8.06 26.72
C GLN A 150 33.89 -7.75 28.16
N LYS A 151 32.94 -7.45 29.05
CA LYS A 151 33.20 -7.43 30.49
C LYS A 151 33.27 -8.88 30.95
N THR A 152 34.29 -9.58 30.43
CA THR A 152 34.85 -10.78 31.01
C THR A 152 35.47 -10.37 32.34
N TYR A 153 34.67 -10.33 33.39
CA TYR A 153 35.22 -10.38 34.74
C TYR A 153 35.68 -11.82 35.00
N GLN A 154 36.84 -12.16 34.42
CA GLN A 154 37.60 -13.33 34.84
C GLN A 154 38.12 -13.07 36.26
N GLN A 155 37.75 -13.99 37.15
CA GLN A 155 38.06 -14.09 38.57
C GLN A 155 39.57 -14.33 38.81
N LYS A 156 40.21 -13.62 39.77
CA LYS A 156 41.25 -14.17 40.70
C LYS A 156 41.85 -13.09 41.63
N GLY A 157 41.63 -13.24 42.93
CA GLY A 157 42.24 -12.42 43.98
C GLY A 157 42.06 -12.97 45.40
N LYS A 158 42.68 -14.13 45.67
CA LYS A 158 43.15 -14.68 46.97
C LYS A 158 42.29 -14.53 48.24
N TYR A 159 41.86 -15.68 48.78
CA TYR A 159 41.58 -15.85 50.21
C TYR A 159 42.84 -15.62 51.05
N LYS A 160 42.77 -14.76 52.06
CA LYS A 160 43.61 -14.81 53.27
C LYS A 160 42.69 -14.77 54.49
N GLN A 161 42.72 -15.83 55.27
CA GLN A 161 42.10 -15.92 56.59
C GLN A 161 43.07 -15.43 57.68
N ALA A 162 42.46 -14.92 58.77
CA ALA A 162 42.97 -14.70 60.13
C ALA A 162 43.90 -13.46 60.31
N SER A 163 43.81 -12.64 61.37
CA SER A 163 43.17 -12.75 62.70
C SER A 163 43.10 -11.37 63.38
N ASN A 164 42.23 -11.26 64.41
CA ASN A 164 42.24 -10.31 65.54
C ASN A 164 41.98 -8.82 65.29
N SER A 165 40.81 -8.35 65.73
CA SER A 165 40.65 -7.66 67.04
C SER A 165 39.25 -7.05 67.15
N GLY A 166 38.63 -7.20 68.32
CA GLY A 166 37.21 -6.95 68.54
C GLY A 166 36.79 -5.48 68.52
N ASN A 167 35.47 -5.28 68.46
CA ASN A 167 34.74 -4.72 69.61
C ASN A 167 33.23 -4.89 69.41
N LEU A 168 32.66 -5.74 70.25
CA LEU A 168 31.26 -5.67 70.65
C LEU A 168 31.08 -4.40 71.46
N VAL A 169 30.17 -3.50 71.07
CA VAL A 169 29.54 -2.57 72.00
C VAL A 169 28.04 -2.50 71.72
N LYS A 170 27.28 -2.89 72.74
CA LYS A 170 25.82 -2.78 72.90
C LYS A 170 25.42 -1.36 73.36
N ARG A 171 24.10 -1.12 73.39
CA ARG A 171 23.30 -0.07 74.08
C ARG A 171 22.81 1.02 73.12
N GLU A 172 21.58 1.52 73.19
CA GLU A 172 20.39 1.42 74.08
C GLU A 172 19.26 2.17 73.30
N ALA A 173 17.96 2.13 73.54
CA ALA A 173 17.03 1.47 74.46
C ALA A 173 15.64 1.54 73.77
#